data_AF-A0A6I1N8P0-F1
#
_entry.id   AF-A0A6I1N8P0-F1
#
_cell.length_a   1.000
_cell.length_b   1.000
_cell.length_c   1.000
_cell.angle_alpha   90.00
_cell.angle_beta   90.00
_cell.angle_gamma   90.00
#
_symmetry.space_group_name_H-M   'P 1'
#
loop_
_entity.id
_entity.type
_entity.pdbx_description
1 polymer ?
#
loop_
_entity_poly.entity_id
_entity_poly.type
_entity_poly.pdbx_seq_one_letter_code
_entity_poly.pdbx_strand_id
1 'polypeptide(L)'
;MNAFIAMLGATLVHFLWQGLLIGCATAVVLALLRNSRAEYRYLVACTALLACLAWPALGLVERLGNGAAVPGEAASMMQFAVRNMVGNGQLIDLGAAVRSIVSVWALCAAVLSVRMALGLLWIERTVQRNAGRHDPVQARWQARLSQMAQAFGITRQVRLRMVEVLASPVTAGWWRPVVLVPAALAARMPPDLLEALLAHELAHVRRHDYLVNLLQNVIETLLFYHPAVWWLSNRIRAERELIADDFAARQLGEPRRLALALSELERLQFSTHHLAQAANGGNLMDRIKHLMRPAPQALNWKAAIPMLGLALACVAIYAEATAAEATTAKGKTAKAVVNFDKCALPEWPAAAVAQQRTGKVVLGFLIAADGKVKSSKVEQSSGHADLDQAARTAIEKCSFIPATTAGKPVASWLKMMYDWNLK
;
A
#
# COMPACT_ATOMS: atom_id res chain seq x y z
N MET A 1 -11.81 18.32 7.62
CA MET A 1 -10.65 17.56 7.06
C MET A 1 -10.93 17.37 5.58
N ASN A 2 -9.99 17.69 4.68
CA ASN A 2 -10.18 17.42 3.25
C ASN A 2 -10.39 15.90 3.07
N ALA A 3 -11.51 15.49 2.48
CA ALA A 3 -11.89 14.09 2.33
C ALA A 3 -10.79 13.28 1.63
N PHE A 4 -10.10 13.89 0.67
CA PHE A 4 -8.98 13.28 -0.04
C PHE A 4 -7.83 12.89 0.90
N ILE A 5 -7.42 13.77 1.82
CA ILE A 5 -6.32 13.51 2.75
C ILE A 5 -6.67 12.35 3.69
N ALA A 6 -7.93 12.29 4.13
CA ALA A 6 -8.41 11.21 4.97
C ALA A 6 -8.37 9.86 4.25
N MET A 7 -8.85 9.81 3.00
CA MET A 7 -8.84 8.58 2.18
C MET A 7 -7.42 8.14 1.83
N LEU A 8 -6.53 9.07 1.49
CA LEU A 8 -5.15 8.75 1.18
C LEU A 8 -4.42 8.18 2.39
N GLY A 9 -4.54 8.83 3.56
CA GLY A 9 -3.91 8.33 4.78
C GLY A 9 -4.44 6.97 5.21
N ALA A 10 -5.76 6.75 5.13
CA ALA A 10 -6.36 5.43 5.38
C ALA A 10 -5.86 4.37 4.39
N THR A 11 -5.58 4.74 3.13
CA THR A 11 -5.04 3.81 2.12
C THR A 11 -3.61 3.41 2.45
N LEU A 12 -2.77 4.37 2.84
CA LEU A 12 -1.37 4.10 3.21
C LEU A 12 -1.28 3.16 4.43
N VAL A 13 -2.09 3.41 5.47
CA VAL A 13 -2.11 2.55 6.66
C VAL A 13 -2.64 1.16 6.35
N HIS A 14 -3.73 1.08 5.59
CA HIS A 14 -4.32 -0.20 5.21
C HIS A 14 -3.39 -1.04 4.33
N PHE A 15 -2.54 -0.38 3.52
CA PHE A 15 -1.57 -1.08 2.69
C PHE A 15 -0.47 -1.80 3.49
N LEU A 16 -0.21 -1.43 4.75
CA LEU A 16 0.84 -2.08 5.57
C LEU A 16 0.65 -3.59 5.70
N TRP A 17 -0.57 -4.04 5.99
CA TRP A 17 -0.85 -5.47 6.12
C TRP A 17 -1.05 -6.14 4.75
N GLN A 18 -1.63 -5.43 3.78
CA GLN A 18 -1.87 -5.93 2.42
C GLN A 18 -0.56 -6.20 1.69
N GLY A 19 0.37 -5.25 1.72
CA GLY A 19 1.69 -5.38 1.11
C GLY A 19 2.52 -6.47 1.78
N LEU A 20 2.38 -6.66 3.09
CA LEU A 20 3.01 -7.78 3.79
C LEU A 20 2.45 -9.12 3.31
N LEU A 21 1.14 -9.26 3.19
CA LEU A 21 0.49 -10.48 2.68
C LEU A 21 0.97 -10.81 1.26
N ILE A 22 1.01 -9.80 0.36
CA ILE A 22 1.56 -9.95 -0.99
C ILE A 22 3.01 -10.43 -0.92
N GLY A 23 3.84 -9.83 -0.06
CA GLY A 23 5.24 -10.22 0.14
C GLY A 23 5.39 -11.67 0.59
N CYS A 24 4.61 -12.12 1.58
CA CYS A 24 4.67 -13.47 2.10
C CYS A 24 4.16 -14.51 1.09
N ALA A 25 3.06 -14.23 0.41
CA ALA A 25 2.56 -15.09 -0.67
C ALA A 25 3.61 -15.23 -1.78
N THR A 26 4.25 -14.12 -2.16
CA THR A 26 5.33 -14.11 -3.16
C THR A 26 6.53 -14.92 -2.69
N ALA A 27 6.92 -14.82 -1.42
CA ALA A 27 8.01 -15.61 -0.85
C ALA A 27 7.74 -17.12 -0.92
N VAL A 28 6.50 -17.55 -0.65
CA VAL A 28 6.09 -18.96 -0.80
C VAL A 28 6.19 -19.40 -2.26
N VAL A 29 5.65 -18.62 -3.19
CA VAL A 29 5.72 -18.93 -4.62
C VAL A 29 7.17 -19.02 -5.11
N LEU A 30 8.03 -18.08 -4.72
CA LEU A 30 9.45 -18.11 -5.08
C LEU A 30 10.20 -19.30 -4.46
N ALA A 31 9.82 -19.72 -3.26
CA ALA A 31 10.38 -20.93 -2.64
C ALA A 31 9.99 -22.20 -3.41
N LEU A 32 8.75 -22.28 -3.90
CA LEU A 32 8.28 -23.38 -4.77
C LEU A 32 8.99 -23.34 -6.14
N LEU A 33 9.23 -22.15 -6.67
CA LEU A 33 9.93 -21.92 -7.94
C LEU A 33 11.46 -21.87 -7.81
N ARG A 34 12.06 -22.26 -6.68
CA ARG A 34 13.52 -22.12 -6.44
C ARG A 34 14.41 -22.77 -7.49
N ASN A 35 13.97 -23.89 -8.06
CA ASN A 35 14.70 -24.64 -9.10
C ASN A 35 14.17 -24.33 -10.52
N SER A 36 13.20 -23.43 -10.65
CA SER A 36 12.74 -22.94 -11.94
C SER A 36 13.74 -21.94 -12.52
N ARG A 37 13.61 -21.67 -13.81
CA ARG A 37 14.46 -20.66 -14.47
C ARG A 37 14.25 -19.27 -13.85
N ALA A 38 15.30 -18.45 -13.87
CA ALA A 38 15.29 -17.11 -13.27
C ALA A 38 14.20 -16.21 -13.88
N GLU A 39 13.82 -16.41 -15.14
CA GLU A 39 12.78 -15.64 -15.82
C GLU A 39 11.40 -15.79 -15.15
N TYR A 40 11.06 -16.99 -14.66
CA TYR A 40 9.80 -17.22 -13.97
C TYR A 40 9.78 -16.55 -12.59
N ARG A 41 10.88 -16.66 -11.84
CA ARG A 41 11.04 -16.00 -10.54
C ARG A 41 10.98 -14.48 -10.69
N TYR A 42 11.63 -13.96 -11.72
CA TYR A 42 11.58 -12.56 -12.10
C TYR A 42 10.15 -12.10 -12.42
N LEU A 43 9.41 -12.85 -13.25
CA LEU A 43 8.02 -12.51 -13.59
C LEU A 43 7.13 -12.48 -12.35
N VAL A 44 7.20 -13.50 -11.49
CA VAL A 44 6.46 -13.54 -10.22
C VAL A 44 6.77 -12.31 -9.38
N ALA A 45 8.05 -11.96 -9.25
CA ALA A 45 8.45 -10.80 -8.46
C ALA A 45 7.94 -9.47 -9.05
N CYS A 46 8.00 -9.31 -10.38
CA CYS A 46 7.45 -8.13 -11.07
C CYS A 46 5.94 -8.01 -10.93
N THR A 47 5.20 -9.12 -11.06
CA THR A 47 3.73 -9.12 -10.91
C THR A 47 3.32 -8.75 -9.48
N ALA A 48 4.02 -9.27 -8.48
CA ALA A 48 3.80 -8.90 -7.08
C ALA A 48 4.09 -7.41 -6.83
N LEU A 49 5.11 -6.83 -7.47
CA LEU A 49 5.47 -5.43 -7.29
C LEU A 49 4.41 -4.51 -7.91
N LEU A 50 3.91 -4.89 -9.09
CA LEU A 50 2.77 -4.22 -9.72
C LEU A 50 1.52 -4.33 -8.86
N ALA A 51 1.25 -5.49 -8.24
CA ALA A 51 0.14 -5.66 -7.32
C ALA A 51 0.27 -4.74 -6.09
N CYS A 52 1.47 -4.57 -5.54
CA CYS A 52 1.74 -3.62 -4.45
C CYS A 52 1.40 -2.16 -4.82
N LEU A 53 1.50 -1.78 -6.09
CA LEU A 53 1.09 -0.44 -6.54
C LEU A 53 -0.41 -0.38 -6.88
N ALA A 54 -0.90 -1.36 -7.65
CA ALA A 54 -2.26 -1.37 -8.18
C ALA A 54 -3.31 -1.53 -7.09
N TRP A 55 -3.06 -2.39 -6.10
CA TRP A 55 -4.01 -2.70 -5.02
C TRP A 55 -4.41 -1.45 -4.19
N PRO A 56 -3.47 -0.68 -3.60
CA PRO A 56 -3.84 0.53 -2.88
C PRO A 56 -4.40 1.63 -3.82
N ALA A 57 -3.95 1.70 -5.06
CA ALA A 57 -4.46 2.67 -6.03
C ALA A 57 -5.95 2.42 -6.36
N LEU A 58 -6.31 1.16 -6.63
CA LEU A 58 -7.70 0.76 -6.87
C LEU A 58 -8.58 1.03 -5.64
N GLY A 59 -8.10 0.67 -4.44
CA GLY A 59 -8.81 0.96 -3.19
C GLY A 59 -9.03 2.46 -2.97
N LEU A 60 -8.07 3.31 -3.34
CA LEU A 60 -8.23 4.76 -3.28
C LEU A 60 -9.27 5.28 -4.29
N VAL A 61 -9.24 4.80 -5.53
CA VAL A 61 -10.19 5.19 -6.57
C VAL A 61 -11.62 4.81 -6.17
N GLU A 62 -11.82 3.60 -5.64
CA GLU A 62 -13.12 3.15 -5.15
C GLU A 62 -13.65 4.03 -4.01
N ARG A 63 -12.78 4.38 -3.04
CA ARG A 63 -13.14 5.27 -1.93
C ARG A 63 -13.53 6.67 -2.41
N LEU A 64 -12.84 7.20 -3.42
CA LEU A 64 -13.15 8.50 -4.02
C LEU A 64 -14.44 8.47 -4.84
N GLY A 65 -14.69 7.39 -5.58
CA GLY A 65 -15.88 7.24 -6.43
C GLY A 65 -17.17 7.01 -5.64
N ASN A 66 -17.11 6.24 -4.56
CA ASN A 66 -18.30 5.89 -3.78
C ASN A 66 -18.70 6.97 -2.76
N GLY A 67 -17.92 8.05 -2.60
CA GLY A 67 -18.11 9.03 -1.53
C GLY A 67 -18.11 8.40 -0.12
N ALA A 68 -17.63 7.16 -0.02
CA ALA A 68 -17.79 6.32 1.14
C ALA A 68 -16.99 6.92 2.30
N ALA A 69 -17.61 7.00 3.49
CA ALA A 69 -16.89 7.32 4.71
C ALA A 69 -15.68 6.38 4.86
N VAL A 70 -14.61 6.89 5.48
CA VAL A 70 -13.41 6.10 5.80
C VAL A 70 -13.86 4.76 6.37
N PRO A 71 -13.39 3.60 5.83
CA PRO A 71 -13.79 2.30 6.36
C PRO A 71 -13.57 2.32 7.86
N GLY A 72 -14.64 2.05 8.63
CA GLY A 72 -14.55 1.99 10.09
C GLY A 72 -13.46 1.01 10.55
N GLU A 73 -13.16 0.01 9.73
CA GLU A 73 -12.09 -0.98 9.84
C GLU A 73 -10.67 -0.37 9.94
N ALA A 74 -10.34 0.63 9.12
CA ALA A 74 -9.01 1.25 9.14
C ALA A 74 -8.86 2.22 10.32
N ALA A 75 -9.96 2.92 10.66
CA ALA A 75 -10.01 3.79 11.82
C ALA A 75 -9.96 2.98 13.13
N SER A 76 -10.63 1.83 13.19
CA SER A 76 -10.68 0.94 14.36
C SER A 76 -9.34 0.23 14.60
N MET A 77 -8.66 -0.25 13.56
CA MET A 77 -7.28 -0.77 13.67
C MET A 77 -6.30 0.30 14.17
N MET A 78 -6.36 1.51 13.61
CA MET A 78 -5.46 2.58 14.02
C MET A 78 -5.76 3.05 15.45
N GLN A 79 -7.04 3.15 15.82
CA GLN A 79 -7.45 3.42 17.20
C GLN A 79 -6.99 2.32 18.17
N PHE A 80 -7.10 1.05 17.78
CA PHE A 80 -6.63 -0.09 18.60
C PHE A 80 -5.11 -0.06 18.81
N ALA A 81 -4.33 0.09 17.73
CA ALA A 81 -2.87 0.14 17.80
C ALA A 81 -2.38 1.34 18.64
N VAL A 82 -2.96 2.52 18.41
CA VAL A 82 -2.63 3.74 19.15
C VAL A 82 -3.05 3.64 20.62
N ARG A 83 -4.23 3.09 20.92
CA ARG A 83 -4.69 2.90 22.31
C ARG A 83 -3.77 2.00 23.11
N ASN A 84 -3.25 0.94 22.49
CA ASN A 84 -2.32 0.01 23.14
C ASN A 84 -0.89 0.57 23.27
N MET A 85 -0.47 1.49 22.39
CA MET A 85 0.86 2.13 22.46
C MET A 85 0.93 3.34 23.39
N VAL A 86 -0.13 4.16 23.49
CA VAL A 86 -0.10 5.48 24.15
C VAL A 86 -0.77 5.46 25.53
N GLY A 87 -1.51 4.40 25.87
CA GLY A 87 -2.24 4.30 27.14
C GLY A 87 -3.54 5.12 27.16
N ASN A 88 -4.44 4.77 28.08
CA ASN A 88 -5.86 5.17 28.12
C ASN A 88 -6.16 6.69 28.30
N GLY A 89 -5.17 7.58 28.32
CA GLY A 89 -5.33 8.96 28.83
C GLY A 89 -5.40 10.10 27.82
N GLN A 90 -4.89 9.95 26.59
CA GLN A 90 -4.91 11.03 25.59
C GLN A 90 -5.72 10.63 24.35
N LEU A 91 -6.83 11.33 24.13
CA LEU A 91 -7.58 11.29 22.88
C LEU A 91 -6.72 11.95 21.79
N ILE A 92 -5.91 11.15 21.09
CA ILE A 92 -5.21 11.63 19.90
C ILE A 92 -6.27 12.00 18.85
N ASP A 93 -6.25 13.25 18.37
CA ASP A 93 -7.06 13.65 17.21
C ASP A 93 -6.61 12.82 16.01
N LEU A 94 -7.37 11.77 15.71
CA LEU A 94 -7.11 10.85 14.62
C LEU A 94 -7.00 11.61 13.28
N GLY A 95 -7.74 12.70 13.13
CA GLY A 95 -7.67 13.56 11.96
C GLY A 95 -6.35 14.31 11.88
N ALA A 96 -5.80 14.80 12.99
CA ALA A 96 -4.49 15.44 13.03
C ALA A 96 -3.37 14.44 12.73
N ALA A 97 -3.42 13.24 13.30
CA ALA A 97 -2.44 12.19 13.05
C ALA A 97 -2.41 11.80 11.55
N VAL A 98 -3.58 11.56 10.94
CA VAL A 98 -3.68 11.24 9.51
C VAL A 98 -3.12 12.35 8.63
N ARG A 99 -3.40 13.62 8.94
CA ARG A 99 -2.84 14.76 8.20
C ARG A 99 -1.32 14.78 8.28
N SER A 100 -0.75 14.61 9.47
CA SER A 100 0.70 14.59 9.67
C SER A 100 1.36 13.44 8.90
N ILE A 101 0.78 12.23 8.93
CA ILE A 101 1.27 11.07 8.18
C ILE A 101 1.31 11.37 6.68
N VAL A 102 0.21 11.89 6.12
CA VAL A 102 0.14 12.21 4.69
C VAL A 102 1.12 13.32 4.30
N SER A 103 1.27 14.35 5.15
CA SER A 103 2.22 15.45 4.90
C SER A 103 3.66 14.98 4.90
N VAL A 104 4.05 14.15 5.88
CA VAL A 104 5.41 13.57 5.94
C VAL A 104 5.65 12.65 4.74
N TRP A 105 4.68 11.79 4.44
CA TRP A 105 4.76 10.92 3.26
C TRP A 105 4.93 11.71 1.97
N ALA A 106 4.11 12.75 1.76
CA ALA A 106 4.16 13.59 0.55
C ALA A 106 5.48 14.34 0.43
N LEU A 107 6.02 14.86 1.56
CA LEU A 107 7.33 15.51 1.59
C LEU A 107 8.45 14.55 1.21
N CYS A 108 8.48 13.36 1.80
CA CYS A 108 9.47 12.33 1.47
C CYS A 108 9.37 11.89 0.01
N ALA A 109 8.16 11.61 -0.47
CA ALA A 109 7.92 11.24 -1.86
C ALA A 109 8.34 12.35 -2.83
N ALA A 110 8.09 13.62 -2.50
CA ALA A 110 8.51 14.76 -3.32
C ALA A 110 10.04 14.87 -3.37
N VAL A 111 10.74 14.77 -2.24
CA VAL A 111 12.22 14.81 -2.19
C VAL A 111 12.83 13.68 -3.01
N LEU A 112 12.33 12.46 -2.86
CA LEU A 112 12.80 11.30 -3.62
C LEU A 112 12.50 11.44 -5.13
N SER A 113 11.33 11.99 -5.48
CA SER A 113 10.96 12.27 -6.88
C SER A 113 11.86 13.33 -7.51
N VAL A 114 12.17 14.41 -6.78
CA VAL A 114 13.12 15.44 -7.23
C VAL A 114 14.51 14.83 -7.42
N ARG A 115 14.99 14.03 -6.47
CA ARG A 115 16.27 13.31 -6.60
C ARG A 115 16.29 12.42 -7.85
N MET A 116 15.21 11.68 -8.11
CA MET A 116 15.08 10.85 -9.31
C MET A 116 15.10 11.70 -10.59
N ALA A 117 14.34 12.80 -10.63
CA ALA A 117 14.29 13.71 -11.78
C ALA A 117 15.66 14.35 -12.05
N LEU A 118 16.37 14.80 -11.01
CA LEU A 118 17.73 15.31 -11.11
C LEU A 118 18.70 14.26 -11.65
N GLY A 119 18.56 13.00 -11.23
CA GLY A 119 19.35 11.88 -11.76
C GLY A 119 19.13 11.65 -13.25
N LEU A 120 17.87 11.67 -13.70
CA LEU A 120 17.52 11.54 -15.12
C LEU A 120 18.06 12.71 -15.95
N LEU A 121 17.91 13.94 -15.45
CA LEU A 121 18.46 15.15 -16.08
C LEU A 121 20.00 15.14 -16.13
N TRP A 122 20.65 14.61 -15.09
CA TRP A 122 22.11 14.45 -15.09
C TRP A 122 22.58 13.48 -16.16
N ILE A 123 21.89 12.35 -16.34
CA ILE A 123 22.20 11.37 -17.41
C ILE A 123 22.05 12.06 -18.77
N GLU A 124 20.93 12.73 -19.01
CA GLU A 124 20.67 13.40 -20.29
C GLU A 124 21.72 14.48 -20.60
N ARG A 125 22.01 15.35 -19.63
CA ARG A 125 23.04 16.40 -19.77
C ARG A 125 24.42 15.81 -20.02
N THR A 126 24.78 14.72 -19.35
CA THR A 126 26.08 14.07 -19.54
C THR A 126 26.20 13.45 -20.93
N VAL A 127 25.14 12.80 -21.41
CA VAL A 127 25.08 12.24 -22.77
C VAL A 127 25.18 13.34 -23.83
N GLN A 128 24.54 14.50 -23.60
CA GLN A 128 24.57 15.64 -24.52
C GLN A 128 25.93 16.37 -24.52
N ARG A 129 26.52 16.63 -23.34
CA ARG A 129 27.82 17.33 -23.22
C ARG A 129 28.95 16.62 -23.97
N ASN A 130 28.96 15.29 -23.94
CA ASN A 130 29.99 14.49 -24.61
C ASN A 130 29.64 14.17 -26.09
N ALA A 131 28.53 14.67 -26.63
CA ALA A 131 28.13 14.39 -28.00
C ALA A 131 29.01 15.06 -29.06
N GLY A 132 29.74 16.14 -28.72
CA GLY A 132 30.61 16.90 -29.64
C GLY A 132 32.11 16.57 -29.56
N ARG A 133 32.56 15.75 -28.60
CA ARG A 133 33.98 15.35 -28.50
C ARG A 133 34.28 14.19 -29.45
N HIS A 134 35.11 14.45 -30.46
CA HIS A 134 35.64 13.43 -31.37
C HIS A 134 36.84 12.73 -30.70
N ASP A 135 36.56 11.78 -29.82
CA ASP A 135 37.58 10.88 -29.27
C ASP A 135 37.66 9.60 -30.14
N PRO A 136 38.82 9.29 -30.77
CA PRO A 136 38.98 8.09 -31.60
C PRO A 136 38.76 6.79 -30.82
N VAL A 137 39.07 6.75 -29.52
CA VAL A 137 38.81 5.58 -28.67
C VAL A 137 37.30 5.37 -28.49
N GLN A 138 36.55 6.46 -28.32
CA GLN A 138 35.09 6.41 -28.26
C GLN A 138 34.50 5.87 -29.57
N ALA A 139 35.00 6.31 -30.72
CA ALA A 139 34.53 5.89 -32.03
C ALA A 139 34.76 4.38 -32.26
N ARG A 140 35.94 3.86 -31.89
CA ARG A 140 36.25 2.43 -31.97
C ARG A 140 35.28 1.59 -31.13
N TRP A 141 35.05 1.98 -29.87
CA TRP A 141 34.15 1.26 -28.99
C TRP A 141 32.68 1.41 -29.39
N GLN A 142 32.26 2.55 -29.93
CA GLN A 142 30.93 2.73 -30.51
C GLN A 142 30.71 1.78 -31.70
N ALA A 143 31.69 1.65 -32.61
CA ALA A 143 31.59 0.73 -33.73
C ALA A 143 31.48 -0.73 -33.26
N ARG A 144 32.31 -1.12 -32.28
CA ARG A 144 32.27 -2.47 -31.69
C ARG A 144 30.95 -2.77 -30.99
N LEU A 145 30.44 -1.83 -30.18
CA LEU A 145 29.13 -1.96 -29.54
C LEU A 145 28.01 -2.10 -30.58
N SER A 146 28.08 -1.35 -31.68
CA SER A 146 27.06 -1.40 -32.74
C SER A 146 27.04 -2.76 -33.44
N GLN A 147 28.21 -3.35 -33.69
CA GLN A 147 28.33 -4.71 -34.24
C GLN A 147 27.75 -5.75 -33.28
N MET A 148 28.07 -5.64 -31.98
CA MET A 148 27.51 -6.53 -30.96
C MET A 148 25.99 -6.36 -30.84
N ALA A 149 25.49 -5.12 -30.84
CA ALA A 149 24.05 -4.86 -30.76
C ALA A 149 23.27 -5.51 -31.92
N GLN A 150 23.83 -5.51 -33.13
CA GLN A 150 23.28 -6.23 -34.28
C GLN A 150 23.26 -7.75 -34.04
N ALA A 151 24.36 -8.33 -33.53
CA ALA A 151 24.42 -9.75 -33.17
C ALA A 151 23.41 -10.14 -32.07
N PHE A 152 23.07 -9.20 -31.17
CA PHE A 152 22.05 -9.35 -30.14
C PHE A 152 20.61 -9.16 -30.66
N GLY A 153 20.43 -8.88 -31.95
CA GLY A 153 19.12 -8.63 -32.58
C GLY A 153 18.49 -7.30 -32.17
N ILE A 154 19.29 -6.31 -31.77
CA ILE A 154 18.81 -4.98 -31.39
C ILE A 154 18.75 -4.12 -32.65
N THR A 155 17.54 -3.78 -33.09
CA THR A 155 17.30 -2.97 -34.31
C THR A 155 17.50 -1.47 -34.09
N ARG A 156 17.46 -1.01 -32.83
CA ARG A 156 17.65 0.39 -32.46
C ARG A 156 19.13 0.72 -32.32
N GLN A 157 19.52 1.95 -32.65
CA GLN A 157 20.88 2.41 -32.44
C GLN A 157 21.17 2.57 -30.94
N VAL A 158 22.13 1.79 -30.42
CA VAL A 158 22.64 1.89 -29.06
C VAL A 158 23.86 2.81 -29.06
N ARG A 159 23.82 3.87 -28.26
CA ARG A 159 24.95 4.82 -28.16
C ARG A 159 25.87 4.43 -27.00
N LEU A 160 27.18 4.49 -27.22
CA LEU A 160 28.20 4.37 -26.20
C LEU A 160 28.72 5.77 -25.86
N ARG A 161 28.84 6.05 -24.56
CA ARG A 161 29.46 7.29 -24.07
C ARG A 161 30.42 6.98 -22.94
N MET A 162 31.65 7.47 -23.07
CA MET A 162 32.63 7.37 -22.01
C MET A 162 32.44 8.53 -21.02
N VAL A 163 32.52 8.22 -19.74
CA VAL A 163 32.32 9.18 -18.65
C VAL A 163 33.37 8.96 -17.56
N GLU A 164 33.80 10.05 -16.93
CA GLU A 164 34.88 10.00 -15.92
C GLU A 164 34.37 9.68 -14.51
N VAL A 165 33.09 9.97 -14.24
CA VAL A 165 32.53 10.00 -12.87
C VAL A 165 31.87 8.68 -12.44
N LEU A 166 31.80 7.67 -13.32
CA LEU A 166 31.13 6.39 -13.01
C LEU A 166 32.09 5.31 -12.52
N ALA A 167 31.63 4.48 -11.58
CA ALA A 167 32.36 3.31 -11.06
C ALA A 167 32.05 2.01 -11.83
N SER A 168 30.90 1.92 -12.49
CA SER A 168 30.48 0.77 -13.30
C SER A 168 29.89 1.23 -14.63
N PRO A 169 29.86 0.37 -15.66
CA PRO A 169 28.99 0.59 -16.79
C PRO A 169 27.53 0.72 -16.33
N VAL A 170 26.76 1.58 -17.00
CA VAL A 170 25.34 1.79 -16.72
C VAL A 170 24.58 1.95 -18.02
N THR A 171 23.49 1.20 -18.16
CA THR A 171 22.52 1.35 -19.25
C THR A 171 21.38 2.30 -18.88
N ALA A 172 21.09 3.26 -19.77
CA ALA A 172 20.04 4.25 -19.56
C ALA A 172 19.31 4.64 -20.85
N GLY A 173 18.11 5.20 -20.72
CA GLY A 173 17.36 5.80 -21.82
C GLY A 173 16.30 4.89 -22.44
N TRP A 174 15.05 5.33 -22.39
CA TRP A 174 13.90 4.54 -22.83
C TRP A 174 13.61 4.54 -24.34
N TRP A 175 13.74 5.68 -25.01
CA TRP A 175 13.57 5.77 -26.47
C TRP A 175 14.86 5.58 -27.25
N ARG A 176 16.00 5.98 -26.66
CA ARG A 176 17.33 5.95 -27.28
C ARG A 176 18.32 5.36 -26.27
N PRO A 177 18.55 4.04 -26.26
CA PRO A 177 19.39 3.39 -25.27
C PRO A 177 20.83 3.90 -25.37
N VAL A 178 21.42 4.17 -24.21
CA VAL A 178 22.80 4.62 -24.06
C VAL A 178 23.48 3.74 -23.03
N VAL A 179 24.66 3.23 -23.38
CA VAL A 179 25.58 2.56 -22.47
C VAL A 179 26.65 3.57 -22.05
N LEU A 180 26.63 3.94 -20.78
CA LEU A 180 27.66 4.79 -20.18
C LEU A 180 28.78 3.88 -19.67
N VAL A 181 30.01 4.13 -20.11
CA VAL A 181 31.17 3.32 -19.72
C VAL A 181 32.19 4.23 -19.00
N PRO A 182 32.64 3.87 -17.79
CA PRO A 182 33.76 4.56 -17.14
C PRO A 182 35.00 4.60 -18.04
N ALA A 183 35.56 5.79 -18.27
CA ALA A 183 36.79 5.95 -19.05
C ALA A 183 37.96 5.14 -18.46
N ALA A 184 38.00 5.01 -17.13
CA ALA A 184 38.98 4.18 -16.43
C ALA A 184 38.88 2.69 -16.80
N LEU A 185 37.66 2.15 -16.99
CA LEU A 185 37.48 0.77 -17.43
C LEU A 185 37.92 0.60 -18.88
N ALA A 186 37.53 1.52 -19.76
CA ALA A 186 37.93 1.51 -21.17
C ALA A 186 39.46 1.56 -21.37
N ALA A 187 40.18 2.18 -20.44
CA ALA A 187 41.64 2.32 -20.48
C ALA A 187 42.39 1.15 -19.81
N ARG A 188 41.85 0.55 -18.75
CA ARG A 188 42.56 -0.43 -17.90
C ARG A 188 42.15 -1.88 -18.12
N MET A 189 40.96 -2.13 -18.67
CA MET A 189 40.45 -3.48 -18.86
C MET A 189 40.91 -4.05 -20.22
N PRO A 190 41.32 -5.32 -20.29
CA PRO A 190 41.55 -6.00 -21.55
C PRO A 190 40.34 -5.88 -22.49
N PRO A 191 40.54 -5.65 -23.81
CA PRO A 191 39.43 -5.40 -24.73
C PRO A 191 38.40 -6.53 -24.77
N ASP A 192 38.86 -7.77 -24.64
CA ASP A 192 38.03 -8.96 -24.63
C ASP A 192 37.13 -9.02 -23.38
N LEU A 193 37.63 -8.63 -22.21
CA LEU A 193 36.82 -8.58 -20.99
C LEU A 193 35.83 -7.41 -21.02
N LEU A 194 36.22 -6.27 -21.59
CA LEU A 194 35.31 -5.14 -21.77
C LEU A 194 34.17 -5.48 -22.72
N GLU A 195 34.44 -6.22 -23.80
CA GLU A 195 33.38 -6.77 -24.66
C GLU A 195 32.41 -7.66 -23.90
N ALA A 196 32.91 -8.48 -22.95
CA ALA A 196 32.01 -9.32 -22.15
C ALA A 196 31.09 -8.48 -21.23
N LEU A 197 31.59 -7.37 -20.66
CA LEU A 197 30.74 -6.43 -19.93
C LEU A 197 29.75 -5.69 -20.84
N LEU A 198 30.18 -5.27 -22.04
CA LEU A 198 29.28 -4.63 -22.99
C LEU A 198 28.18 -5.59 -23.46
N ALA A 199 28.48 -6.88 -23.60
CA ALA A 199 27.50 -7.93 -23.87
C ALA A 199 26.45 -8.05 -22.74
N HIS A 200 26.88 -7.97 -21.48
CA HIS A 200 25.98 -7.91 -20.33
C HIS A 200 25.07 -6.67 -20.37
N GLU A 201 25.63 -5.48 -20.62
CA GLU A 201 24.84 -4.26 -20.76
C GLU A 201 23.87 -4.31 -21.96
N LEU A 202 24.28 -4.89 -23.09
CA LEU A 202 23.40 -5.09 -24.24
C LEU A 202 22.24 -6.06 -23.91
N ALA A 203 22.44 -7.03 -23.01
CA ALA A 203 21.37 -7.89 -22.53
C ALA A 203 20.27 -7.06 -21.82
N HIS A 204 20.65 -6.09 -20.98
CA HIS A 204 19.70 -5.17 -20.34
C HIS A 204 18.95 -4.30 -21.37
N VAL A 205 19.65 -3.81 -22.40
CA VAL A 205 19.03 -3.05 -23.50
C VAL A 205 18.02 -3.91 -24.24
N ARG A 206 18.40 -5.14 -24.61
CA ARG A 206 17.56 -6.08 -25.36
C ARG A 206 16.30 -6.49 -24.58
N ARG A 207 16.41 -6.61 -23.25
CA ARG A 207 15.31 -6.95 -22.34
C ARG A 207 14.51 -5.74 -21.86
N HIS A 208 14.88 -4.53 -22.26
CA HIS A 208 14.22 -3.28 -21.85
C HIS A 208 14.18 -3.10 -20.32
N ASP A 209 15.22 -3.56 -19.63
CA ASP A 209 15.29 -3.58 -18.16
C ASP A 209 15.20 -2.18 -17.53
N TYR A 210 15.49 -1.14 -18.31
CA TYR A 210 15.31 0.26 -17.90
C TYR A 210 13.85 0.58 -17.53
N LEU A 211 12.84 -0.02 -18.17
CA LEU A 211 11.42 0.21 -17.87
C LEU A 211 11.10 -0.31 -16.48
N VAL A 212 11.55 -1.53 -16.20
CA VAL A 212 11.35 -2.16 -14.91
C VAL A 212 12.11 -1.41 -13.83
N ASN A 213 13.33 -0.94 -14.11
CA ASN A 213 14.09 -0.11 -13.17
C ASN A 213 13.38 1.23 -12.87
N LEU A 214 12.82 1.90 -13.89
CA LEU A 214 12.04 3.13 -13.70
C LEU A 214 10.79 2.86 -12.84
N LEU A 215 10.06 1.79 -13.15
CA LEU A 215 8.88 1.39 -12.39
C LEU A 215 9.25 1.06 -10.93
N GLN A 216 10.34 0.31 -10.70
CA GLN A 216 10.86 0.03 -9.35
C GLN A 216 11.16 1.31 -8.59
N ASN A 217 11.85 2.27 -9.20
CA ASN A 217 12.16 3.55 -8.55
C ASN A 217 10.89 4.35 -8.20
N VAL A 218 9.87 4.34 -9.07
CA VAL A 218 8.58 4.99 -8.79
C VAL A 218 7.88 4.30 -7.62
N ILE A 219 7.81 2.97 -7.61
CA ILE A 219 7.15 2.20 -6.56
C ILE A 219 7.90 2.34 -5.23
N GLU A 220 9.24 2.25 -5.23
CA GLU A 220 10.08 2.50 -4.05
C GLU A 220 9.93 3.93 -3.53
N THR A 221 9.73 4.92 -4.42
CA THR A 221 9.50 6.31 -4.02
C THR A 221 8.15 6.50 -3.33
N LEU A 222 7.10 5.84 -3.84
CA LEU A 222 5.74 5.95 -3.28
C LEU A 222 5.56 5.10 -2.02
N LEU A 223 6.20 3.93 -1.97
CA LEU A 223 6.06 2.92 -0.91
C LEU A 223 7.35 2.74 -0.12
N PHE A 224 8.15 3.81 0.02
CA PHE A 224 9.48 3.81 0.64
C PHE A 224 9.49 3.26 2.08
N TYR A 225 8.36 3.31 2.78
CA TYR A 225 8.22 2.84 4.16
C TYR A 225 7.97 1.33 4.26
N HIS A 226 7.71 0.64 3.14
CA HIS A 226 7.22 -0.74 3.17
C HIS A 226 8.33 -1.78 2.96
N PRO A 227 8.67 -2.62 3.96
CA PRO A 227 9.80 -3.56 3.86
C PRO A 227 9.62 -4.65 2.80
N ALA A 228 8.38 -5.13 2.57
CA ALA A 228 8.13 -6.12 1.52
C ALA A 228 8.41 -5.57 0.11
N VAL A 229 8.21 -4.27 -0.12
CA VAL A 229 8.51 -3.62 -1.41
C VAL A 229 10.02 -3.60 -1.62
N TRP A 230 10.80 -3.22 -0.61
CA TRP A 230 12.27 -3.27 -0.65
C TRP A 230 12.79 -4.68 -0.92
N TRP A 231 12.27 -5.68 -0.20
CA TRP A 231 12.65 -7.07 -0.41
C TRP A 231 12.35 -7.53 -1.84
N LEU A 232 11.17 -7.19 -2.37
CA LEU A 232 10.74 -7.56 -3.69
C LEU A 232 11.56 -6.87 -4.78
N SER A 233 11.84 -5.58 -4.61
CA SER A 233 12.73 -4.82 -5.50
C SER A 233 14.14 -5.40 -5.54
N ASN A 234 14.69 -5.76 -4.38
CA ASN A 234 16.00 -6.41 -4.30
C ASN A 234 15.98 -7.79 -4.98
N ARG A 235 14.89 -8.54 -4.84
CA ARG A 235 14.71 -9.81 -5.55
C ARG A 235 14.67 -9.62 -7.07
N ILE A 236 13.88 -8.67 -7.56
CA ILE A 236 13.82 -8.33 -9.00
C ILE A 236 15.22 -7.97 -9.52
N ARG A 237 15.96 -7.16 -8.77
CA ARG A 237 17.34 -6.77 -9.12
C ARG A 237 18.24 -8.00 -9.23
N ALA A 238 18.24 -8.89 -8.23
CA ALA A 238 19.06 -10.10 -8.25
C ALA A 238 18.72 -11.04 -9.42
N GLU A 239 17.43 -11.32 -9.66
CA GLU A 239 17.03 -12.18 -10.79
C GLU A 239 17.36 -11.54 -12.14
N ARG A 240 17.27 -10.21 -12.25
CA ARG A 240 17.62 -9.46 -13.47
C ARG A 240 19.09 -9.60 -13.83
N GLU A 241 19.99 -9.49 -12.86
CA GLU A 241 21.43 -9.68 -13.08
C GLU A 241 21.73 -11.11 -13.56
N LEU A 242 21.11 -12.13 -12.94
CA LEU A 242 21.27 -13.53 -13.36
C LEU A 242 20.80 -13.77 -14.80
N ILE A 243 19.63 -13.23 -15.17
CA ILE A 243 19.11 -13.37 -16.54
C ILE A 243 20.02 -12.64 -17.55
N ALA A 244 20.54 -11.47 -17.20
CA ALA A 244 21.46 -10.73 -18.06
C ALA A 244 22.80 -11.47 -18.24
N ASP A 245 23.33 -12.04 -17.16
CA ASP A 245 24.54 -12.88 -17.18
C ASP A 245 24.36 -14.12 -18.06
N ASP A 246 23.27 -14.86 -17.89
CA ASP A 246 22.93 -16.03 -18.71
C ASP A 246 22.80 -15.66 -20.19
N PHE A 247 22.13 -14.54 -20.48
CA PHE A 247 21.94 -14.07 -21.86
C PHE A 247 23.28 -13.70 -22.51
N ALA A 248 24.11 -12.93 -21.81
CA ALA A 248 25.43 -12.52 -22.29
C ALA A 248 26.37 -13.72 -22.47
N ALA A 249 26.39 -14.64 -21.51
CA ALA A 249 27.21 -15.84 -21.58
C ALA A 249 26.83 -16.74 -22.77
N ARG A 250 25.53 -16.92 -23.04
CA ARG A 250 25.05 -17.67 -24.22
C ARG A 250 25.44 -16.98 -25.53
N GLN A 251 25.34 -15.66 -25.60
CA GLN A 251 25.62 -14.91 -26.82
C GLN A 251 27.13 -14.81 -27.13
N LEU A 252 27.97 -14.79 -26.10
CA LEU A 252 29.43 -14.84 -26.22
C LEU A 252 29.96 -16.26 -26.46
N GLY A 253 29.23 -17.28 -26.04
CA GLY A 253 29.68 -18.68 -26.07
C GLY A 253 30.72 -19.04 -25.00
N GLU A 254 31.12 -18.08 -24.15
CA GLU A 254 32.21 -18.23 -23.18
C GLU A 254 31.82 -17.69 -21.78
N PRO A 255 31.12 -18.47 -20.94
CA PRO A 255 30.72 -18.04 -19.59
C PRO A 255 31.90 -17.65 -18.69
N ARG A 256 33.06 -18.31 -18.87
CA ARG A 256 34.29 -18.01 -18.13
C ARG A 256 34.80 -16.61 -18.39
N ARG A 257 34.72 -16.12 -19.62
CA ARG A 257 35.16 -14.78 -20.00
C ARG A 257 34.31 -13.71 -19.31
N LEU A 258 33.00 -13.93 -19.21
CA LEU A 258 32.12 -13.04 -18.44
C LEU A 258 32.45 -13.07 -16.94
N ALA A 259 32.66 -14.25 -16.35
CA ALA A 259 33.05 -14.36 -14.94
C ALA A 259 34.38 -13.64 -14.63
N LEU A 260 35.38 -13.76 -15.51
CA LEU A 260 36.64 -13.02 -15.42
C LEU A 260 36.41 -11.51 -15.53
N ALA A 261 35.60 -11.07 -16.50
CA ALA A 261 35.28 -9.65 -16.68
C ALA A 261 34.60 -9.03 -15.46
N LEU A 262 33.67 -9.76 -14.83
CA LEU A 262 33.02 -9.34 -13.59
C LEU A 262 34.01 -9.28 -12.41
N SER A 263 34.90 -10.25 -12.28
CA SER A 263 35.96 -10.24 -11.25
C SER A 263 36.93 -9.07 -11.44
N GLU A 264 37.30 -8.77 -12.68
CA GLU A 264 38.15 -7.62 -13.02
C GLU A 264 37.46 -6.28 -12.77
N LEU A 265 36.18 -6.17 -13.11
CA LEU A 265 35.36 -5.01 -12.77
C LEU A 265 35.35 -4.75 -11.26
N GLU A 266 35.12 -5.81 -10.47
CA GLU A 266 35.11 -5.71 -9.02
C GLU A 266 36.47 -5.23 -8.49
N ARG A 267 37.57 -5.83 -8.96
CA ARG A 267 38.95 -5.43 -8.57
C ARG A 267 39.21 -3.95 -8.85
N LEU A 268 38.78 -3.45 -10.00
CA LEU A 268 38.92 -2.03 -10.36
C LEU A 268 38.02 -1.12 -9.50
N GLN A 269 36.84 -1.59 -9.08
CA GLN A 269 35.95 -0.84 -8.18
C GLN A 269 36.47 -0.78 -6.74
N PHE A 270 36.95 -1.89 -6.18
CA PHE A 270 37.53 -1.97 -4.83
C PHE A 270 38.66 -0.97 -4.62
N SER A 271 39.44 -0.68 -5.66
CA SER A 271 40.54 0.28 -5.61
C SER A 271 40.09 1.74 -5.35
N THR A 272 38.79 2.03 -5.38
CA THR A 272 38.25 3.41 -5.31
C THR A 272 37.29 3.67 -4.14
N HIS A 273 36.70 2.65 -3.49
CA HIS A 273 35.63 2.84 -2.49
C HIS A 273 35.77 1.88 -1.29
N HIS A 274 36.24 2.38 -0.14
CA HIS A 274 36.55 1.57 1.06
C HIS A 274 35.44 1.52 2.14
N LEU A 275 34.28 2.19 1.99
CA LEU A 275 33.37 2.41 3.13
C LEU A 275 31.94 1.82 3.02
N ALA A 276 31.54 1.20 1.92
CA ALA A 276 30.14 0.75 1.72
C ALA A 276 29.97 -0.75 1.37
N GLN A 277 30.91 -1.60 1.79
CA GLN A 277 31.19 -2.85 1.10
C GLN A 277 30.56 -4.13 1.68
N ALA A 278 29.94 -4.07 2.86
CA ALA A 278 29.51 -5.30 3.54
C ALA A 278 28.31 -6.01 2.88
N ALA A 279 27.53 -5.34 2.03
CA ALA A 279 26.28 -5.90 1.49
C ALA A 279 26.34 -6.40 0.03
N ASN A 280 27.25 -5.89 -0.81
CA ASN A 280 27.24 -6.18 -2.25
C ASN A 280 28.17 -7.34 -2.68
N GLY A 281 29.24 -7.65 -1.93
CA GLY A 281 30.19 -8.70 -2.30
C GLY A 281 29.60 -10.12 -2.36
N GLY A 282 28.55 -10.39 -1.58
CA GLY A 282 27.82 -11.67 -1.64
C GLY A 282 27.11 -11.89 -2.97
N ASN A 283 26.61 -10.82 -3.59
CA ASN A 283 25.85 -10.88 -4.84
C ASN A 283 26.74 -11.26 -6.03
N LEU A 284 27.98 -10.75 -6.10
CA LEU A 284 28.89 -11.10 -7.20
C LEU A 284 29.35 -12.55 -7.13
N MET A 285 29.76 -13.02 -5.95
CA MET A 285 30.22 -14.40 -5.79
C MET A 285 29.11 -15.39 -6.18
N ASP A 286 27.85 -15.09 -5.87
CA ASP A 286 26.71 -15.89 -6.30
C ASP A 286 26.52 -15.90 -7.82
N ARG A 287 26.72 -14.76 -8.50
CA ARG A 287 26.71 -14.66 -9.97
C ARG A 287 27.84 -15.47 -10.62
N ILE A 288 29.07 -15.33 -10.15
CA ILE A 288 30.23 -16.09 -10.66
C ILE A 288 30.02 -17.60 -10.46
N LYS A 289 29.53 -18.00 -9.29
CA LYS A 289 29.16 -19.40 -9.03
C LYS A 289 28.09 -19.89 -9.99
N HIS A 290 27.04 -19.09 -10.23
CA HIS A 290 25.96 -19.44 -11.15
C HIS A 290 26.47 -19.66 -12.58
N LEU A 291 27.34 -18.77 -13.07
CA LEU A 291 27.97 -18.88 -14.39
C LEU A 291 28.87 -20.11 -14.54
N MET A 292 29.58 -20.49 -13.48
CA MET A 292 30.53 -21.60 -13.51
C MET A 292 29.88 -22.96 -13.25
N ARG A 293 28.90 -23.01 -12.34
CA ARG A 293 28.18 -24.22 -11.93
C ARG A 293 26.76 -23.84 -11.49
N PRO A 294 25.75 -24.00 -12.36
CA PRO A 294 24.36 -23.81 -11.95
C PRO A 294 23.94 -24.92 -10.99
N ALA A 295 24.09 -24.68 -9.69
CA ALA A 295 23.68 -25.58 -8.63
C ALA A 295 22.25 -25.26 -8.16
N PRO A 296 21.45 -26.28 -7.76
CA PRO A 296 20.13 -26.06 -7.19
C PRO A 296 20.23 -25.24 -5.89
N GLN A 297 19.34 -24.24 -5.74
CA GLN A 297 19.33 -23.37 -4.57
C GLN A 297 18.75 -24.12 -3.34
N ALA A 298 19.48 -24.12 -2.23
CA ALA A 298 19.00 -24.67 -0.97
C ALA A 298 17.85 -23.82 -0.40
N LEU A 299 16.80 -24.46 0.12
CA LEU A 299 15.66 -23.77 0.73
C LEU A 299 16.07 -23.28 2.13
N ASN A 300 16.14 -21.96 2.31
CA ASN A 300 16.34 -21.37 3.62
C ASN A 300 14.99 -21.24 4.37
N TRP A 301 14.44 -22.39 4.76
CA TRP A 301 13.14 -22.50 5.44
C TRP A 301 13.07 -21.69 6.74
N LYS A 302 14.22 -21.45 7.38
CA LYS A 302 14.32 -20.65 8.61
C LYS A 302 13.88 -19.19 8.42
N ALA A 303 14.02 -18.64 7.21
CA ALA A 303 13.54 -17.29 6.88
C ALA A 303 12.05 -17.26 6.47
N ALA A 304 11.49 -18.40 6.05
CA ALA A 304 10.10 -18.50 5.60
C ALA A 304 9.11 -18.59 6.77
N ILE A 305 9.46 -19.29 7.86
CA ILE A 305 8.61 -19.45 9.04
C ILE A 305 8.20 -18.13 9.70
N PRO A 306 9.11 -17.19 10.03
CA PRO A 306 8.72 -15.95 10.69
C PRO A 306 7.87 -15.06 9.78
N MET A 307 8.12 -15.06 8.47
CA MET A 307 7.29 -14.32 7.51
C MET A 307 5.88 -14.90 7.41
N LEU A 308 5.75 -16.24 7.34
CA LEU A 308 4.45 -16.90 7.30
C LEU A 308 3.67 -16.66 8.60
N GLY A 309 4.35 -16.75 9.74
CA GLY A 309 3.77 -16.46 11.06
C GLY A 309 3.29 -15.02 11.18
N LEU A 310 4.05 -14.05 10.69
CA LEU A 310 3.65 -12.64 10.70
C LEU A 310 2.44 -12.37 9.78
N ALA A 311 2.40 -12.97 8.59
CA ALA A 311 1.24 -12.86 7.70
C ALA A 311 -0.02 -13.50 8.30
N LEU A 312 0.10 -14.70 8.88
CA LEU A 312 -1.00 -15.37 9.59
C LEU A 312 -1.50 -14.54 10.77
N ALA A 313 -0.60 -13.92 11.53
CA ALA A 313 -0.96 -13.02 12.62
C ALA A 313 -1.71 -11.78 12.10
N CYS A 314 -1.26 -11.15 11.01
CA CYS A 314 -1.98 -10.03 10.41
C CYS A 314 -3.37 -10.42 9.89
N VAL A 315 -3.51 -11.59 9.27
CA VAL A 315 -4.81 -12.11 8.81
C VAL A 315 -5.74 -12.40 10.00
N ALA A 316 -5.23 -13.00 11.07
CA ALA A 316 -6.00 -13.27 12.29
C ALA A 316 -6.48 -11.97 12.96
N ILE A 317 -5.61 -10.96 13.07
CA ILE A 317 -5.97 -9.63 13.60
C ILE A 317 -7.03 -8.96 12.72
N TYR A 318 -6.93 -9.08 11.39
CA TYR A 318 -7.93 -8.55 10.47
C TYR A 318 -9.28 -9.27 10.59
N ALA A 319 -9.27 -10.60 10.73
CA ALA A 319 -10.47 -11.39 10.96
C ALA A 319 -11.15 -11.02 12.30
N GLU A 320 -10.39 -10.77 13.36
CA GLU A 320 -10.94 -10.27 14.63
C GLU A 320 -11.50 -8.85 14.52
N ALA A 321 -10.80 -7.94 13.83
CA ALA A 321 -11.26 -6.56 13.66
C ALA A 321 -12.58 -6.48 12.87
N THR A 322 -12.70 -7.26 11.80
CA THR A 322 -13.93 -7.34 10.98
C THR A 322 -15.06 -8.04 11.72
N ALA A 323 -14.76 -9.09 12.50
CA ALA A 323 -15.74 -9.74 13.36
C ALA A 323 -16.27 -8.79 14.47
N ALA A 324 -15.39 -7.98 15.07
CA ALA A 324 -15.76 -6.98 16.06
C ALA A 324 -16.71 -5.93 15.46
N GLU A 325 -16.44 -5.44 14.25
CA GLU A 325 -17.30 -4.45 13.59
C GLU A 325 -18.67 -5.02 13.18
N ALA A 326 -18.73 -6.29 12.75
CA ALA A 326 -19.98 -7.01 12.51
C ALA A 326 -20.83 -7.16 13.80
N THR A 327 -20.20 -7.31 14.97
CA THR A 327 -20.91 -7.31 16.25
C THR A 327 -21.38 -5.92 16.68
N THR A 328 -20.61 -4.85 16.45
CA THR A 328 -21.02 -3.47 16.75
C THR A 328 -22.16 -2.98 15.84
N ALA A 329 -22.17 -3.39 14.57
CA ALA A 329 -23.22 -3.07 13.61
C ALA A 329 -24.58 -3.72 13.97
N LYS A 330 -24.55 -4.91 14.60
CA LYS A 330 -25.75 -5.55 15.17
C LYS A 330 -26.27 -4.86 16.44
N GLY A 331 -25.47 -4.02 17.11
CA GLY A 331 -25.80 -3.41 18.40
C GLY A 331 -26.37 -1.99 18.37
N LYS A 332 -26.43 -1.30 17.22
CA LYS A 332 -27.05 0.03 17.13
C LYS A 332 -28.58 -0.08 17.09
N THR A 333 -29.18 -0.31 18.25
CA THR A 333 -30.62 -0.13 18.48
C THR A 333 -30.90 1.32 18.87
N ALA A 334 -31.53 2.11 18.00
CA ALA A 334 -32.09 3.40 18.39
C ALA A 334 -33.48 3.15 18.99
N LYS A 335 -33.73 3.70 20.19
CA LYS A 335 -35.05 3.59 20.85
C LYS A 335 -36.08 4.45 20.12
N ALA A 336 -37.36 4.07 20.20
CA ALA A 336 -38.46 4.90 19.68
C ALA A 336 -38.52 6.23 20.43
N VAL A 337 -38.87 7.31 19.74
CA VAL A 337 -38.98 8.67 20.31
C VAL A 337 -40.26 9.34 19.80
N VAL A 338 -40.88 10.18 20.63
CA VAL A 338 -42.03 10.99 20.24
C VAL A 338 -41.57 12.21 19.46
N ASN A 339 -42.26 12.50 18.35
CA ASN A 339 -42.13 13.78 17.69
C ASN A 339 -43.12 14.77 18.31
N PHE A 340 -42.61 15.64 19.19
CA PHE A 340 -43.43 16.61 19.93
C PHE A 340 -43.94 17.77 19.06
N ASP A 341 -43.36 18.02 17.88
CA ASP A 341 -43.75 19.15 17.01
C ASP A 341 -45.19 19.06 16.50
N LYS A 342 -45.81 17.87 16.57
CA LYS A 342 -47.19 17.60 16.13
C LYS A 342 -48.06 16.94 17.21
N CYS A 343 -47.63 17.00 18.48
CA CYS A 343 -48.31 16.36 19.60
C CYS A 343 -49.14 17.39 20.36
N ALA A 344 -50.47 17.27 20.33
CA ALA A 344 -51.34 18.13 21.13
C ALA A 344 -51.19 17.78 22.63
N LEU A 345 -51.14 18.80 23.49
CA LEU A 345 -51.15 18.55 24.93
C LEU A 345 -52.48 17.92 25.36
N PRO A 346 -52.46 16.99 26.33
CA PRO A 346 -53.68 16.44 26.93
C PRO A 346 -54.58 17.53 27.52
N GLU A 347 -55.85 17.51 27.14
CA GLU A 347 -56.88 18.39 27.74
C GLU A 347 -57.20 17.94 29.17
N TRP A 348 -57.32 18.89 30.08
CA TRP A 348 -57.62 18.62 31.48
C TRP A 348 -59.13 18.32 31.66
N PRO A 349 -59.52 17.17 32.22
CA PRO A 349 -60.93 16.86 32.48
C PRO A 349 -61.58 17.87 33.43
N ALA A 350 -62.75 18.42 33.09
CA ALA A 350 -63.41 19.46 33.87
C ALA A 350 -63.67 19.05 35.34
N ALA A 351 -64.00 17.78 35.59
CA ALA A 351 -64.19 17.24 36.93
C ALA A 351 -62.87 17.19 37.75
N ALA A 352 -61.73 16.99 37.10
CA ALA A 352 -60.42 16.99 37.73
C ALA A 352 -59.95 18.41 38.07
N VAL A 353 -60.30 19.41 37.24
CA VAL A 353 -60.05 20.83 37.55
C VAL A 353 -60.85 21.26 38.78
N ALA A 354 -62.14 20.94 38.82
CA ALA A 354 -63.03 21.32 39.92
C ALA A 354 -62.58 20.76 41.29
N GLN A 355 -61.85 19.65 41.29
CA GLN A 355 -61.37 18.96 42.50
C GLN A 355 -59.86 19.14 42.73
N GLN A 356 -59.21 20.02 41.95
CA GLN A 356 -57.77 20.28 42.04
C GLN A 356 -56.88 19.02 42.01
N ARG A 357 -57.29 18.00 41.24
CA ARG A 357 -56.59 16.70 41.18
C ARG A 357 -55.28 16.86 40.41
N THR A 358 -54.17 16.38 40.98
CA THR A 358 -52.85 16.40 40.35
C THR A 358 -52.21 15.01 40.44
N GLY A 359 -51.17 14.76 39.65
CA GLY A 359 -50.44 13.49 39.72
C GLY A 359 -49.63 13.18 38.47
N LYS A 360 -48.72 12.21 38.60
CA LYS A 360 -47.85 11.75 37.50
C LYS A 360 -48.34 10.41 36.98
N VAL A 361 -48.62 10.34 35.69
CA VAL A 361 -48.97 9.08 35.01
C VAL A 361 -47.79 8.61 34.16
N VAL A 362 -47.48 7.30 34.23
CA VAL A 362 -46.52 6.65 33.33
C VAL A 362 -47.30 5.76 32.37
N LEU A 363 -47.13 6.02 31.09
CA LEU A 363 -47.82 5.37 29.98
C LEU A 363 -46.82 4.54 29.15
N GLY A 364 -47.26 3.38 28.70
CA GLY A 364 -46.54 2.54 27.74
C GLY A 364 -47.24 2.54 26.39
N PHE A 365 -46.49 2.78 25.31
CA PHE A 365 -46.98 2.72 23.93
C PHE A 365 -46.15 1.73 23.13
N LEU A 366 -46.80 0.76 22.47
CA LEU A 366 -46.15 -0.13 21.51
C LEU A 366 -46.13 0.55 20.15
N ILE A 367 -44.97 1.07 19.75
CA ILE A 367 -44.79 1.73 18.46
C ILE A 367 -44.42 0.67 17.44
N ALA A 368 -45.21 0.54 16.38
CA ALA A 368 -44.95 -0.36 15.26
C ALA A 368 -43.85 0.18 14.34
N ALA A 369 -43.38 -0.65 13.40
CA ALA A 369 -42.31 -0.28 12.46
C ALA A 369 -42.69 0.87 11.51
N ASP A 370 -43.97 1.18 11.35
CA ASP A 370 -44.48 2.31 10.58
C ASP A 370 -44.62 3.61 11.41
N GLY A 371 -44.21 3.57 12.69
CA GLY A 371 -44.31 4.71 13.61
C GLY A 371 -45.71 4.91 14.23
N LYS A 372 -46.67 4.00 14.01
CA LYS A 372 -48.00 4.07 14.62
C LYS A 372 -48.06 3.34 15.96
N VAL A 373 -48.92 3.81 16.86
CA VAL A 373 -49.23 3.11 18.11
C VAL A 373 -50.10 1.90 17.81
N LYS A 374 -49.63 0.70 18.17
CA LYS A 374 -50.40 -0.56 18.06
C LYS A 374 -51.18 -0.87 19.34
N SER A 375 -50.65 -0.50 20.50
CA SER A 375 -51.31 -0.67 21.79
C SER A 375 -50.78 0.33 22.81
N SER A 376 -51.66 0.79 23.72
CA SER A 376 -51.34 1.69 24.82
C SER A 376 -51.76 1.07 26.16
N LYS A 377 -50.97 1.29 27.22
CA LYS A 377 -51.31 0.87 28.59
C LYS A 377 -50.85 1.91 29.62
N VAL A 378 -51.53 1.95 30.76
CA VAL A 378 -51.07 2.69 31.94
C VAL A 378 -50.13 1.77 32.72
N GLU A 379 -48.86 2.16 32.85
CA GLU A 379 -47.87 1.42 33.63
C GLU A 379 -47.90 1.85 35.10
N GLN A 380 -48.11 3.14 35.35
CA GLN A 380 -48.27 3.71 36.69
C GLN A 380 -49.35 4.78 36.65
N SER A 381 -50.39 4.62 37.46
CA SER A 381 -51.51 5.57 37.58
C SER A 381 -51.08 6.85 38.30
N SER A 382 -51.67 7.98 37.91
CA SER A 382 -51.60 9.24 38.65
C SER A 382 -52.38 9.25 39.96
N GLY A 383 -53.16 8.19 40.26
CA GLY A 383 -54.12 8.13 41.36
C GLY A 383 -55.55 8.51 40.94
N HIS A 384 -55.72 8.97 39.70
CA HIS A 384 -57.00 9.44 39.15
C HIS A 384 -57.22 8.89 37.72
N ALA A 385 -58.23 8.03 37.55
CA ALA A 385 -58.48 7.33 36.28
C ALA A 385 -58.84 8.26 35.11
N ASP A 386 -59.49 9.39 35.41
CA ASP A 386 -59.82 10.43 34.44
C ASP A 386 -58.58 11.14 33.89
N LEU A 387 -57.61 11.47 34.75
CA LEU A 387 -56.31 12.03 34.36
C LEU A 387 -55.47 11.03 33.55
N ASP A 388 -55.48 9.76 33.96
CA ASP A 388 -54.74 8.70 33.24
C ASP A 388 -55.28 8.50 31.83
N GLN A 389 -56.62 8.44 31.69
CA GLN A 389 -57.26 8.23 30.40
C GLN A 389 -57.13 9.44 29.49
N ALA A 390 -57.18 10.66 30.03
CA ALA A 390 -56.97 11.89 29.27
C ALA A 390 -55.54 11.96 28.70
N ALA A 391 -54.52 11.68 29.51
CA ALA A 391 -53.14 11.66 29.07
C ALA A 391 -52.89 10.58 28.01
N ARG A 392 -53.41 9.37 28.24
CA ARG A 392 -53.30 8.24 27.31
C ARG A 392 -53.92 8.54 25.96
N THR A 393 -55.16 9.03 25.94
CA THR A 393 -55.92 9.27 24.70
C THR A 393 -55.32 10.39 23.86
N ALA A 394 -54.75 11.42 24.51
CA ALA A 394 -54.08 12.52 23.83
C ALA A 394 -52.73 12.10 23.22
N ILE A 395 -51.87 11.44 24.02
CA ILE A 395 -50.53 11.04 23.59
C ILE A 395 -50.57 9.92 22.54
N GLU A 396 -51.60 9.07 22.55
CA GLU A 396 -51.81 8.04 21.53
C GLU A 396 -51.97 8.60 20.10
N LYS A 397 -52.41 9.87 19.97
CA LYS A 397 -52.58 10.55 18.68
C LYS A 397 -51.30 11.21 18.16
N CYS A 398 -50.23 11.19 18.94
CA CYS A 398 -48.97 11.83 18.55
C CYS A 398 -48.22 11.04 17.49
N SER A 399 -47.28 11.70 16.81
CA SER A 399 -46.41 11.06 15.82
C SER A 399 -45.18 10.49 16.51
N PHE A 400 -44.82 9.24 16.18
CA PHE A 400 -43.68 8.55 16.77
C PHE A 400 -42.66 8.17 15.70
N ILE A 401 -41.39 8.29 16.05
CA ILE A 401 -40.28 7.73 15.28
C ILE A 401 -40.05 6.30 15.81
N PRO A 402 -40.20 5.26 14.97
CA PRO A 402 -40.05 3.88 15.40
C PRO A 402 -38.62 3.60 15.85
N ALA A 403 -38.46 2.62 16.75
CA ALA A 403 -37.14 2.11 17.07
C ALA A 403 -36.51 1.49 15.82
N THR A 404 -35.20 1.60 15.68
CA THR A 404 -34.48 0.94 14.58
C THR A 404 -33.46 -0.04 15.14
N THR A 405 -33.37 -1.22 14.54
CA THR A 405 -32.30 -2.20 14.80
C THR A 405 -31.55 -2.42 13.50
N ALA A 406 -30.25 -2.14 13.47
CA ALA A 406 -29.44 -2.21 12.25
C ALA A 406 -30.05 -1.41 11.08
N GLY A 407 -30.62 -0.24 11.38
CA GLY A 407 -31.26 0.65 10.39
C GLY A 407 -32.65 0.23 9.91
N LYS A 408 -33.17 -0.93 10.33
CA LYS A 408 -34.53 -1.38 10.01
C LYS A 408 -35.49 -1.01 11.14
N PRO A 409 -36.65 -0.40 10.86
CA PRO A 409 -37.62 -0.07 11.89
C PRO A 409 -38.21 -1.35 12.49
N VAL A 410 -38.30 -1.40 13.82
CA VAL A 410 -38.80 -2.53 14.60
C VAL A 410 -39.84 -2.05 15.61
N ALA A 411 -40.81 -2.92 15.91
CA ALA A 411 -41.80 -2.61 16.93
C ALA A 411 -41.16 -2.60 18.32
N SER A 412 -41.43 -1.58 19.13
CA SER A 412 -40.87 -1.48 20.48
C SER A 412 -41.78 -0.72 21.44
N TRP A 413 -41.66 -1.02 22.73
CA TRP A 413 -42.36 -0.29 23.78
C TRP A 413 -41.61 1.00 24.14
N LEU A 414 -42.32 2.12 24.08
CA LEU A 414 -41.90 3.42 24.57
C LEU A 414 -42.62 3.72 25.88
N LYS A 415 -41.88 4.14 26.91
CA LYS A 415 -42.44 4.63 28.16
C LYS A 415 -42.41 6.15 28.18
N MET A 416 -43.51 6.76 28.57
CA MET A 416 -43.65 8.21 28.68
C MET A 416 -44.25 8.57 30.03
N MET A 417 -43.75 9.65 30.63
CA MET A 417 -44.31 10.21 31.84
C MET A 417 -45.00 11.53 31.50
N TYR A 418 -46.21 11.73 32.00
CA TYR A 418 -46.92 13.00 31.93
C TYR A 418 -47.24 13.48 33.35
N ASP A 419 -46.98 14.76 33.61
CA ASP A 419 -47.13 15.38 34.93
C ASP A 419 -48.30 16.36 34.91
N TRP A 420 -49.38 16.02 35.62
CA TRP A 420 -50.53 16.90 35.79
C TRP A 420 -50.28 17.85 36.95
N ASN A 421 -49.88 19.09 36.65
CA ASN A 421 -49.63 20.14 37.62
C ASN A 421 -50.51 21.38 37.36
N LEU A 422 -51.20 21.86 38.38
CA LEU A 422 -51.97 23.11 38.36
C LEU A 422 -50.97 24.24 38.67
N LYS A 423 -50.68 25.06 37.66
CA LYS A 423 -49.82 26.24 37.85
C LYS A 423 -50.48 27.32 38.70
#